data_AF-A0A524CW07-F1
#
_entry.id   AF-A0A524CW07-F1
#
_cell.length_a   1.000
_cell.length_b   1.000
_cell.length_c   1.000
_cell.angle_alpha   90.00
_cell.angle_beta   90.00
_cell.angle_gamma   90.00
#
_symmetry.space_group_name_H-M   'P 1'
#
loop_
_entity.id
_entity.type
_entity.pdbx_description
1 polymer ?
#
loop_
_entity_poly.entity_id
_entity_poly.type
_entity_poly.pdbx_seq_one_letter_code
_entity_poly.pdbx_strand_id
1 'polypeptide(L)' 'GTTINHRNDHRIAMAFTIAGLYASNETLIHDIEIVNDSYPHFIEDLKSLGANIQKIP' A
#
# COMPACT_ATOMS: atom_id res chain seq x y z
N GLY A 1 -1.38 -1.06 -13.10
CA GLY A 1 -0.39 -1.13 -12.03
C GLY A 1 0.66 -2.15 -12.39
N THR A 2 1.37 -2.59 -11.38
CA THR A 2 2.51 -3.52 -11.48
C THR A 2 2.81 -4.05 -10.08
N THR A 3 3.84 -4.88 -9.95
CA THR A 3 4.35 -5.34 -8.66
C THR A 3 5.46 -4.42 -8.17
N ILE A 4 5.37 -3.98 -6.90
CA ILE A 4 6.30 -3.04 -6.29
C ILE A 4 7.15 -3.77 -5.25
N ASN A 5 8.48 -3.59 -5.35
CA ASN A 5 9.42 -3.90 -4.30
C ASN A 5 9.89 -2.58 -3.65
N HIS A 6 9.51 -2.37 -2.40
CA HIS A 6 9.81 -1.15 -1.66
C HIS A 6 11.17 -1.16 -0.94
N ARG A 7 11.96 -2.23 -1.10
CA ARG A 7 13.33 -2.40 -0.56
C ARG A 7 13.45 -2.02 0.93
N ASN A 8 12.51 -2.48 1.74
CA ASN A 8 12.43 -2.21 3.19
C ASN A 8 12.31 -0.72 3.58
N ASP A 9 11.76 0.15 2.72
CA ASP A 9 11.36 1.52 3.10
C ASP A 9 9.83 1.63 3.18
N HIS A 10 9.30 1.91 4.37
CA HIS A 10 7.86 2.07 4.61
C HIS A 10 7.25 3.23 3.81
N ARG A 11 8.00 4.30 3.56
CA ARG A 11 7.49 5.44 2.79
C ARG A 11 7.37 5.09 1.32
N ILE A 12 8.28 4.27 0.78
CA ILE A 12 8.15 3.77 -0.59
C ILE A 12 6.90 2.88 -0.71
N ALA A 13 6.66 1.99 0.26
CA ALA A 13 5.44 1.17 0.29
C ALA A 13 4.16 2.04 0.33
N MET A 14 4.12 3.04 1.23
CA MET A 14 2.99 3.97 1.32
C MET A 14 2.79 4.78 0.04
N ALA A 15 3.85 5.37 -0.53
CA ALA A 15 3.77 6.18 -1.74
C ALA A 15 3.21 5.39 -2.93
N PHE A 16 3.69 4.15 -3.12
CA PHE A 16 3.17 3.29 -4.18
C PHE A 16 1.77 2.74 -3.90
N THR A 17 1.35 2.66 -2.65
CA THR A 17 -0.06 2.34 -2.31
C THR A 17 -0.96 3.43 -2.87
N ILE A 18 -0.64 4.71 -2.62
CA ILE A 18 -1.40 5.85 -3.14
C ILE A 18 -1.36 5.89 -4.68
N ALA A 19 -0.18 5.69 -5.29
CA ALA A 19 -0.06 5.62 -6.75
C ALA A 19 -0.91 4.48 -7.34
N GLY A 20 -0.97 3.34 -6.66
CA GLY A 20 -1.75 2.18 -7.05
C GLY A 20 -3.26 2.43 -7.08
N LEU A 21 -3.77 3.28 -6.18
CA LEU A 21 -5.19 3.65 -6.15
C LEU A 21 -5.65 4.41 -7.40
N TYR A 22 -4.76 5.09 -8.11
CA TYR A 22 -5.05 5.79 -9.36
C TYR A 22 -4.70 4.97 -10.62
N ALA A 23 -3.96 3.88 -10.48
CA ALA A 23 -3.47 3.12 -11.62
C ALA A 23 -4.61 2.41 -12.36
N SER A 24 -4.54 2.36 -13.70
CA SER A 24 -5.59 1.73 -14.53
C SER A 24 -5.71 0.21 -14.38
N ASN A 25 -4.68 -0.45 -13.83
CA ASN A 25 -4.71 -1.89 -13.49
C ASN A 25 -4.22 -2.07 -12.06
N GLU A 26 -4.41 -3.28 -11.51
CA GLU A 26 -3.99 -3.65 -10.16
C GLU A 26 -2.50 -3.37 -9.89
N THR A 27 -2.21 -2.99 -8.65
CA THR A 27 -0.86 -2.79 -8.13
C THR A 27 -0.69 -3.68 -6.91
N LEU A 28 0.34 -4.53 -6.92
CA LEU A 28 0.66 -5.43 -5.83
C LEU A 28 1.87 -4.89 -5.06
N ILE A 29 1.73 -4.77 -3.74
CA ILE A 29 2.82 -4.35 -2.84
C ILE A 29 3.09 -5.51 -1.89
N HIS A 30 4.32 -6.02 -1.95
CA HIS A 30 4.77 -7.08 -1.03
C HIS A 30 5.07 -6.50 0.36
N ASP A 31 4.99 -7.34 1.39
CA ASP A 31 5.44 -7.06 2.76
C ASP A 31 4.91 -5.72 3.33
N ILE A 32 3.63 -5.43 3.05
CA ILE A 32 2.98 -4.16 3.41
C ILE A 32 2.97 -3.88 4.92
N GLU A 33 3.20 -4.89 5.76
CA GLU A 33 3.35 -4.76 7.22
C GLU A 33 4.42 -3.74 7.63
N ILE A 34 5.39 -3.45 6.76
CA ILE A 34 6.44 -2.45 7.01
C ILE A 34 5.87 -1.05 7.29
N VAL A 35 4.67 -0.71 6.80
CA VAL A 35 4.05 0.59 7.07
C VAL A 35 3.82 0.81 8.57
N ASN A 36 3.72 -0.27 9.35
CA ASN A 36 3.52 -0.23 10.80
C ASN A 36 4.70 0.41 11.55
N ASP A 37 5.88 0.49 10.95
CA ASP A 37 7.05 1.15 11.56
C ASP A 37 6.81 2.65 11.79
N SER A 38 5.93 3.28 11.00
CA SER A 38 5.68 4.72 11.06
C SER A 38 4.20 5.09 11.15
N TYR A 39 3.32 4.28 10.55
CA TYR A 39 1.88 4.55 10.49
C TYR A 39 1.07 3.23 10.57
N PRO A 40 0.92 2.66 11.79
CA PRO A 40 0.23 1.38 12.03
C PRO A 40 -1.21 1.28 11.54
N HIS A 41 -1.90 2.40 11.34
CA HIS A 41 -3.29 2.44 10.89
C HIS A 41 -3.44 2.86 9.42
N PHE A 42 -2.34 2.91 8.66
CA PHE A 42 -2.33 3.44 7.29
C PHE A 42 -3.35 2.76 6.37
N ILE A 43 -3.45 1.42 6.41
CA ILE A 43 -4.36 0.68 5.53
C ILE A 43 -5.81 0.81 6.00
N GLU A 44 -6.05 0.79 7.31
CA GLU A 44 -7.37 0.99 7.90
C GLU A 44 -7.91 2.39 7.58
N ASP A 45 -7.08 3.41 7.74
CA ASP A 45 -7.43 4.80 7.45
C ASP A 45 -7.78 4.98 5.96
N LEU A 46 -6.97 4.44 5.05
CA LEU A 46 -7.27 4.47 3.62
C LEU A 46 -8.59 3.77 3.28
N LYS A 47 -8.85 2.59 3.87
CA LYS A 47 -10.13 1.90 3.71
C LYS A 47 -11.31 2.71 4.24
N SER A 48 -11.14 3.39 5.38
CA SER A 48 -12.17 4.26 5.96
C SER A 48 -12.53 5.44 5.06
N LEU A 49 -11.57 5.89 4.24
CA LEU A 49 -11.74 6.93 3.22
C LEU A 49 -12.28 6.40 1.88
N GLY A 50 -12.56 5.09 1.78
CA GLY A 50 -13.13 4.46 0.59
C GLY A 50 -12.09 3.89 -0.39
N ALA A 51 -10.82 3.76 -0.01
CA ALA A 51 -9.83 3.13 -0.86
C ALA A 51 -10.13 1.64 -1.08
N ASN A 52 -10.10 1.21 -2.34
CA ASN A 52 -10.23 -0.20 -2.71
C ASN A 52 -8.90 -0.94 -2.53
N ILE A 53 -8.63 -1.41 -1.31
CA ILE A 53 -7.41 -2.12 -0.93
C ILE A 53 -7.76 -3.48 -0.33
N GLN A 54 -7.17 -4.54 -0.85
CA GLN A 54 -7.30 -5.89 -0.31
C GLN A 54 -5.95 -6.43 0.15
N LYS A 55 -5.91 -6.97 1.37
CA LYS A 55 -4.76 -7.75 1.84
C LYS A 55 -4.94 -9.20 1.37
N ILE A 56 -3.93 -9.73 0.70
CA ILE A 56 -3.91 -11.07 0.12
C ILE A 56 -2.85 -11.87 0.91
N PRO A 57 -3.07 -13.18 1.19
CA PRO A 57 -2.09 -14.02 1.86
C PRO A 57 -0.74 -14.10 1.13
#